data_AF-A0A377LYU7-F1
#
_entry.id   AF-A0A377LYU7-F1
#
_cell.length_a   1.000
_cell.length_b   1.000
_cell.length_c   1.000
_cell.angle_alpha   90.00
_cell.angle_beta   90.00
_cell.angle_gamma   90.00
#
_symmetry.space_group_name_H-M   'P 1'
#
loop_
_entity.id
_entity.type
_entity.pdbx_description
1 polymer ?
#
loop_
_entity_poly.entity_id
_entity_poly.type
_entity_poly.pdbx_seq_one_letter_code
_entity_poly.pdbx_strand_id
1 'polypeptide(L)' 'MITWHRDDSKAGIDVSASGWDAEMISYPHVFELDGTIYMAYLGDQVGRYGFGLAQLEGKLC' A
#
# COMPACT_ATOMS: atom_id res chain seq x y z
N MET A 1 -16.30 -14.60 19.59
CA MET A 1 -15.07 -13.77 19.58
C MET A 1 -14.40 -14.01 18.24
N ILE A 2 -13.99 -12.96 17.51
CA ILE A 2 -13.32 -13.11 16.21
C ILE A 2 -11.81 -13.12 16.49
N THR A 3 -11.12 -14.12 15.97
CA THR A 3 -9.66 -14.23 16.05
C THR A 3 -9.06 -13.74 14.73
N TRP A 4 -8.25 -12.68 14.81
CA TRP A 4 -7.49 -12.18 13.66
C TRP A 4 -6.11 -12.82 13.63
N HIS A 5 -5.67 -13.23 12.43
CA HIS A 5 -4.33 -13.72 12.19
C HIS A 5 -3.59 -12.72 11.30
N ARG A 6 -2.46 -12.21 11.77
CA ARG A 6 -1.58 -11.32 11.00
C ARG A 6 -0.73 -12.15 10.05
N ASP A 7 -0.71 -11.79 8.78
CA ASP A 7 0.11 -12.44 7.75
C ASP A 7 0.82 -11.37 6.90
N ASP A 8 2.02 -10.99 7.32
CA ASP A 8 2.80 -9.95 6.65
C ASP A 8 3.34 -10.41 5.28
N SER A 9 3.36 -11.72 5.01
CA SER A 9 3.81 -12.26 3.71
C SER A 9 2.90 -11.85 2.55
N LYS A 10 1.68 -11.38 2.86
CA LYS A 10 0.68 -10.93 1.88
C LYS A 10 0.65 -9.41 1.68
N ALA A 11 1.48 -8.63 2.38
CA ALA A 11 1.45 -7.16 2.25
C ALA A 11 1.78 -6.70 0.82
N GLY A 12 2.72 -7.38 0.15
CA GLY A 12 3.01 -7.18 -1.28
C GLY A 12 3.70 -5.86 -1.67
N ILE A 13 3.90 -4.96 -0.70
CA ILE A 13 4.59 -3.68 -0.87
C ILE A 13 5.38 -3.37 0.41
N ASP A 14 6.50 -2.67 0.26
CA ASP A 14 7.34 -2.18 1.36
C ASP A 14 7.79 -0.74 1.05
N VAL A 15 8.45 -0.10 2.01
CA VAL A 15 9.03 1.24 1.85
C VAL A 15 10.08 1.27 0.73
N SER A 16 10.25 2.43 0.11
CA SER A 16 11.30 2.65 -0.89
C SER A 16 12.69 2.59 -0.26
N ALA A 17 13.72 2.21 -1.04
CA ALA A 17 15.11 2.24 -0.58
C ALA A 17 15.60 3.66 -0.19
N SER A 18 14.97 4.69 -0.75
CA SER A 18 15.20 6.10 -0.46
C SER A 18 14.05 6.92 -1.03
N GLY A 19 13.74 8.08 -0.45
CA GLY A 19 12.75 9.01 -1.00
C GLY A 19 11.76 9.51 0.03
N TRP A 20 10.56 9.83 -0.44
CA TRP A 20 9.47 10.42 0.34
C TRP A 20 8.59 9.39 1.07
N ASP A 21 8.78 8.10 0.78
CA ASP A 21 8.10 6.95 1.36
C ASP A 21 9.09 5.86 1.84
N ALA A 22 10.27 6.28 2.30
CA ALA A 22 11.36 5.38 2.69
C ALA A 22 11.36 5.02 4.18
N GLU A 23 10.65 5.77 5.02
CA GLU A 23 10.48 5.47 6.45
C GLU A 23 9.16 4.76 6.73
N MET A 24 8.09 5.13 6.04
CA MET A 24 6.74 4.61 6.26
C MET A 24 5.86 4.70 5.01
N ILE A 25 5.06 3.66 4.80
CA ILE A 25 3.84 3.69 3.99
C ILE A 25 2.62 3.46 4.87
N SER A 26 1.55 4.23 4.65
CA SER A 26 0.38 4.22 5.54
C SER A 26 -0.92 4.63 4.85
N TYR A 27 -2.04 4.36 5.53
CA TYR A 27 -3.39 4.74 5.11
C TYR A 27 -3.75 4.32 3.67
N PRO A 28 -3.65 3.01 3.34
CA PRO A 28 -3.96 2.54 2.01
C PRO A 28 -5.45 2.70 1.69
N HIS A 29 -5.75 3.14 0.46
CA HIS A 29 -7.07 3.11 -0.13
C HIS A 29 -7.03 2.33 -1.44
N VAL A 30 -7.69 1.17 -1.45
CA VAL A 30 -7.74 0.27 -2.60
C VAL A 30 -9.02 0.53 -3.40
N PHE A 31 -8.89 0.65 -4.72
CA PHE A 31 -10.01 0.86 -5.63
C PHE A 31 -9.77 0.19 -6.99
N GLU A 32 -10.86 -0.05 -7.72
CA GLU A 32 -10.82 -0.59 -9.08
C GLU A 32 -11.09 0.52 -10.09
N LEU A 33 -10.32 0.55 -11.17
CA LEU A 33 -10.52 1.41 -12.33
C LEU A 33 -10.27 0.59 -13.60
N ASP A 34 -11.29 0.52 -14.47
CA ASP A 34 -11.23 -0.20 -15.75
C ASP A 34 -10.71 -1.65 -15.63
N GLY A 35 -11.15 -2.37 -14.59
CA GLY A 35 -10.73 -3.76 -14.34
C GLY A 35 -9.34 -3.90 -13.73
N THR A 36 -8.66 -2.79 -13.41
CA THR A 36 -7.35 -2.79 -12.77
C THR A 36 -7.47 -2.31 -11.32
N ILE A 37 -6.81 -3.02 -10.40
CA ILE A 37 -6.80 -2.69 -8.98
C ILE A 37 -5.61 -1.78 -8.68
N TYR A 38 -5.90 -0.66 -8.05
CA TYR A 38 -4.92 0.31 -7.59
C TYR A 38 -5.03 0.51 -6.08
N MET A 39 -3.94 0.97 -5.49
CA MET A 39 -3.87 1.38 -4.09
C MET A 39 -3.20 2.75 -4.00
N ALA A 40 -3.94 3.75 -3.52
CA ALA A 40 -3.35 5.00 -3.10
C ALA A 40 -2.83 4.85 -1.66
N TYR A 41 -1.65 5.37 -1.37
CA TYR A 41 -1.06 5.30 -0.02
C TYR A 41 -0.27 6.56 0.31
N LEU A 42 -0.13 6.86 1.61
CA LEU A 42 0.68 7.99 2.09
C LEU A 42 2.10 7.51 2.43
N GLY A 43 3.08 8.36 2.13
CA GLY A 43 4.47 8.15 2.52
C GLY A 43 4.79 8.76 3.88
N ASP A 44 6.06 9.12 4.06
CA ASP A 44 6.63 9.58 5.31
C ASP A 44 5.88 10.80 5.88
N GLN A 45 5.86 10.90 7.21
CA GLN A 45 5.23 12.02 7.92
C GLN A 45 3.75 12.22 7.52
N VAL A 46 3.02 11.11 7.35
CA VAL A 46 1.59 11.09 6.99
C VAL A 46 1.33 11.83 5.67
N GLY A 47 2.17 11.55 4.67
CA GLY A 47 2.02 12.13 3.33
C GLY A 47 2.40 13.61 3.22
N ARG A 48 3.26 14.12 4.11
CA ARG A 48 3.78 15.50 4.04
C ARG A 48 4.35 15.86 2.67
N TYR A 49 4.97 14.87 2.02
CA TYR A 49 5.64 15.01 0.74
C TYR A 49 4.83 14.51 -0.45
N GLY A 50 3.61 14.00 -0.21
CA GLY A 50 2.73 13.46 -1.25
C GLY A 50 2.16 12.09 -0.92
N PHE A 51 1.60 11.46 -1.94
CA PHE A 51 1.02 10.13 -1.90
C PHE A 51 1.45 9.33 -3.13
N GLY A 52 1.45 8.00 -3.01
CA GLY A 52 1.82 7.08 -4.06
C GLY A 52 0.61 6.35 -4.61
N LEU A 53 0.78 5.75 -5.79
CA LEU A 53 -0.20 4.88 -6.42
C LEU A 53 0.48 3.58 -6.83
N ALA A 54 0.10 2.47 -6.19
CA ALA A 54 0.56 1.14 -6.55
C ALA A 54 -0.51 0.45 -7.41
N GLN A 55 -0.07 -0.26 -8.45
CA GLN A 55 -0.92 -1.11 -9.27
C GLN A 55 -0.72 -2.57 -8.85
N LEU A 56 -1.82 -3.32 -8.69
CA LEU A 56 -1.73 -4.75 -8.46
C LEU A 56 -1.26 -5.46 -9.73
N GLU A 57 -0.15 -6.18 -9.65
CA GLU A 57 0.27 -7.10 -10.70
C GLU A 57 -0.33 -8.50 -10.46
N GLY A 58 -0.99 -9.05 -11.48
CA GLY A 58 -1.60 -10.38 -11.41
C GLY A 58 -3.01 -10.39 -10.82
N LYS A 59 -3.31 -11.36 -9.97
CA LYS A 59 -4.63 -11.51 -9.32
C LYS A 59 -4.45 -11.63 -7.80
N LEU A 60 -5.33 -10.97 -7.05
CA LEU A 60 -5.47 -11.22 -5.62
C LEU A 60 -5.88 -12.68 -5.41
N CYS A 61 -5.03 -13.43 -4.72
CA CYS A 61 -5.20 -14.85 -4.40
C CYS A 61 -5.76 -15.02 -2.98
#